data_AF-A0A9J6ZSJ9-F1
#
_entry.id   AF-A0A9J6ZSJ9-F1
#
_cell.length_a   1.000
_cell.length_b   1.000
_cell.length_c   1.000
_cell.angle_alpha   90.00
_cell.angle_beta   90.00
_cell.angle_gamma   90.00
#
_symmetry.space_group_name_H-M   'P 1'
#
loop_
_entity.id
_entity.type
_entity.pdbx_description
1 polymer ?
#
loop_
_entity_poly.entity_id
_entity_poly.type
_entity_poly.pdbx_seq_one_letter_code
_entity_poly.pdbx_strand_id
1 'polypeptide(L)'
;MNSIIFIIVIVALFIVPFFVFGGGAKGKIKKALTASLIELAQKNSCTISQTEFWNHNIMGLSKDGNKLLFATSSENLKKETVVDLNTVKLSRVNITSRSGEGKASNLRVIEKITLVLEPNNGNSPTIELRIYDSEVDGIVLGNELQIAEKWAVMTNEQIAASNR
;
A
#
# COMPACT_ATOMS: atom_id res chain seq x y z
N MET A 1 48.36 -11.93 23.61
CA MET A 1 47.20 -11.02 23.79
C MET A 1 46.98 -10.11 22.58
N ASN A 2 48.02 -9.67 21.86
CA ASN A 2 47.89 -8.78 20.70
C ASN A 2 47.24 -9.41 19.44
N SER A 3 47.36 -10.72 19.23
CA SER A 3 46.80 -11.40 18.04
C SER A 3 45.27 -11.54 18.07
N ILE A 4 44.68 -11.66 19.27
CA ILE A 4 43.21 -11.78 19.44
C ILE A 4 42.52 -10.45 19.11
N ILE A 5 43.16 -9.34 19.48
CA ILE A 5 42.67 -7.98 19.22
C ILE A 5 42.65 -7.71 17.71
N PHE A 6 43.68 -8.17 16.98
CA PHE A 6 43.74 -8.06 15.52
C PHE A 6 42.61 -8.82 14.81
N ILE A 7 42.28 -10.02 15.30
CA ILE A 7 41.20 -10.85 14.74
C ILE A 7 39.83 -10.20 14.98
N ILE A 8 39.59 -9.64 16.17
CA ILE A 8 38.35 -8.94 16.50
C ILE A 8 38.14 -7.70 15.62
N VAL A 9 39.21 -6.94 15.36
CA VAL A 9 39.16 -5.73 14.51
C VAL A 9 38.89 -6.08 13.05
N ILE A 10 39.49 -7.15 12.53
CA ILE A 10 39.23 -7.63 11.16
C ILE A 10 37.81 -8.15 10.99
N VAL A 11 37.29 -8.89 11.97
CA VAL A 11 35.91 -9.42 11.92
C VAL A 11 34.87 -8.28 11.98
N ALA A 12 35.12 -7.27 12.81
CA ALA A 12 34.26 -6.08 12.87
C ALA A 12 34.24 -5.29 11.54
N LEU A 13 35.38 -5.18 10.84
CA LEU A 13 35.48 -4.47 9.55
C LEU A 13 34.72 -5.15 8.40
N PHE A 14 34.53 -6.48 8.44
CA PHE A 14 33.82 -7.23 7.40
C PHE A 14 32.32 -7.41 7.67
N ILE A 15 31.88 -7.46 8.94
CA ILE A 15 30.46 -7.67 9.29
C ILE A 15 29.65 -6.35 9.20
N VAL A 16 30.27 -5.22 9.52
CA VAL A 16 29.61 -3.89 9.50
C VAL A 16 29.10 -3.47 8.12
N PRO A 17 29.87 -3.56 7.01
CA PRO A 17 29.35 -3.17 5.70
C PRO A 17 28.23 -4.09 5.21
N PHE A 18 28.17 -5.35 5.66
CA PHE A 18 27.11 -6.28 5.30
C PHE A 18 25.75 -5.92 5.94
N PHE A 19 25.76 -5.41 7.17
CA PHE A 19 24.54 -4.96 7.86
C PHE A 19 24.03 -3.58 7.40
N VAL A 20 24.94 -2.66 7.03
CA VAL A 20 24.56 -1.29 6.66
C VAL A 20 23.99 -1.18 5.24
N PHE A 21 24.40 -2.06 4.31
CA PHE A 21 23.98 -1.96 2.90
C PHE A 21 22.70 -2.74 2.55
N GLY A 22 22.20 -3.63 3.41
CA GLY A 22 21.00 -4.45 3.12
C GLY A 22 19.65 -3.81 3.47
N GLY A 23 19.61 -2.78 4.32
CA GLY A 23 18.35 -2.27 4.91
C GLY A 23 17.90 -0.86 4.47
N GLY A 24 18.76 -0.09 3.80
CA GLY A 24 18.56 1.36 3.62
C GLY A 24 17.46 1.77 2.63
N ALA A 25 17.27 1.03 1.53
CA ALA A 25 16.33 1.43 0.49
C ALA A 25 14.87 1.33 0.94
N LYS A 26 14.50 0.21 1.61
CA LYS A 26 13.13 -0.02 2.09
C LYS A 26 12.71 0.97 3.19
N GLY A 27 13.64 1.35 4.07
CA GLY A 27 13.40 2.36 5.11
C GLY A 27 13.22 3.76 4.56
N LYS A 28 14.00 4.16 3.55
CA LYS A 28 13.89 5.46 2.89
C LYS A 28 12.57 5.62 2.14
N ILE A 29 12.14 4.58 1.42
CA ILE A 29 10.87 4.56 0.69
C ILE A 29 9.67 4.66 1.66
N LYS A 30 9.66 3.85 2.73
CA LYS A 30 8.65 3.94 3.79
C LYS A 30 8.55 5.35 4.34
N LYS A 31 9.70 5.93 4.74
CA LYS A 31 9.74 7.29 5.30
C LYS A 31 9.27 8.34 4.31
N ALA A 32 9.62 8.22 3.04
CA ALA A 32 9.17 9.14 1.99
C ALA A 32 7.66 9.04 1.75
N LEU A 33 7.10 7.83 1.67
CA LEU A 33 5.67 7.61 1.49
C LEU A 33 4.86 8.07 2.70
N THR A 34 5.34 7.82 3.93
CA THR A 34 4.70 8.35 5.14
C THR A 34 4.74 9.87 5.16
N ALA A 35 5.86 10.50 4.77
CA ALA A 35 5.95 11.95 4.66
C ALA A 35 4.95 12.49 3.62
N SER A 36 4.89 11.91 2.43
CA SER A 36 3.91 12.29 1.39
C SER A 36 2.47 12.15 1.89
N LEU A 37 2.14 11.08 2.61
CA LEU A 37 0.81 10.90 3.18
C LEU A 37 0.48 11.98 4.22
N ILE A 38 1.42 12.33 5.10
CA ILE A 38 1.26 13.40 6.09
C ILE A 38 1.11 14.76 5.40
N GLU A 39 1.92 15.03 4.37
CA GLU A 39 1.79 16.26 3.58
C GLU A 39 0.42 16.35 2.89
N LEU A 40 -0.09 15.25 2.32
CA LEU A 40 -1.43 15.20 1.74
C LEU A 40 -2.51 15.48 2.80
N ALA A 41 -2.35 14.92 4.00
CA ALA A 41 -3.27 15.13 5.10
C ALA A 41 -3.26 16.60 5.58
N GLN A 42 -2.08 17.20 5.72
CA GLN A 42 -1.93 18.63 6.04
C GLN A 42 -2.53 19.53 4.96
N LYS A 43 -2.26 19.25 3.67
CA LYS A 43 -2.85 19.99 2.54
C LYS A 43 -4.38 19.92 2.51
N ASN A 44 -4.95 18.83 3.01
CA ASN A 44 -6.40 18.61 3.07
C ASN A 44 -7.01 18.93 4.45
N SER A 45 -6.23 19.54 5.36
CA SER A 45 -6.62 19.87 6.74
C SER A 45 -7.25 18.70 7.50
N CYS A 46 -6.65 17.52 7.36
CA CYS A 46 -7.15 16.26 7.90
C CYS A 46 -6.09 15.59 8.79
N THR A 47 -6.52 14.95 9.88
CA THR A 47 -5.66 14.07 10.68
C THR A 47 -5.79 12.64 10.19
N ILE A 48 -4.69 11.92 10.02
CA ILE A 48 -4.72 10.49 9.67
C ILE A 48 -4.90 9.67 10.95
N SER A 49 -5.95 8.86 11.03
CA SER A 49 -6.21 7.97 12.17
C SER A 49 -5.52 6.62 12.02
N GLN A 50 -5.56 6.07 10.81
CA GLN A 50 -5.02 4.75 10.51
C GLN A 50 -4.18 4.84 9.26
N THR A 51 -3.01 4.23 9.30
CA THR A 51 -2.09 4.14 8.17
C THR A 51 -1.64 2.71 8.00
N GLU A 52 -1.58 2.24 6.78
CA GLU A 52 -1.04 0.93 6.46
C GLU A 52 -0.10 1.05 5.26
N PHE A 53 1.04 0.38 5.36
CA PHE A 53 2.08 0.38 4.34
C PHE A 53 2.31 -1.05 3.86
N TRP A 54 2.37 -1.24 2.54
CA TRP A 54 2.74 -2.51 1.92
C TRP A 54 3.50 -2.26 0.62
N ASN A 55 4.54 -3.06 0.35
CA ASN A 55 5.44 -2.90 -0.81
C ASN A 55 5.89 -1.45 -1.04
N HIS A 56 5.32 -0.76 -2.04
CA HIS A 56 5.59 0.63 -2.40
C HIS A 56 4.33 1.50 -2.33
N ASN A 57 3.36 1.08 -1.52
CA ASN A 57 2.05 1.68 -1.37
C ASN A 57 1.81 2.03 0.10
N ILE A 58 1.11 3.14 0.32
CA ILE A 58 0.62 3.54 1.63
C ILE A 58 -0.82 4.03 1.50
N MET A 59 -1.65 3.65 2.45
CA MET A 59 -3.01 4.14 2.56
C MET A 59 -3.27 4.66 3.96
N GLY A 60 -4.06 5.71 4.04
CA GLY A 60 -4.40 6.41 5.27
C GLY A 60 -5.88 6.72 5.31
N LEU A 61 -6.53 6.50 6.46
CA LEU A 61 -7.88 6.94 6.72
C LEU A 61 -7.85 8.20 7.57
N SER A 62 -8.56 9.25 7.17
CA SER A 62 -8.71 10.45 7.97
C SER A 62 -9.69 10.24 9.12
N LYS A 63 -9.33 10.73 10.32
CA LYS A 63 -10.19 10.71 11.51
C LYS A 63 -11.34 11.71 11.42
N ASP A 64 -11.03 12.92 10.97
CA ASP A 64 -11.92 14.08 11.09
C ASP A 64 -12.62 14.42 9.77
N GLY A 65 -12.03 14.03 8.63
CA GLY A 65 -12.47 14.48 7.31
C GLY A 65 -13.24 13.45 6.49
N ASN A 66 -13.40 12.21 6.95
CA ASN A 66 -13.92 11.08 6.15
C ASN A 66 -13.23 10.97 4.77
N LYS A 67 -11.91 11.18 4.73
CA LYS A 67 -11.11 11.07 3.50
C LYS A 67 -10.23 9.85 3.55
N LEU A 68 -10.14 9.13 2.45
CA LEU A 68 -9.17 8.08 2.21
C LEU A 68 -8.01 8.66 1.40
N LEU A 69 -6.81 8.58 1.94
CA LEU A 69 -5.59 9.04 1.31
C LEU A 69 -4.80 7.81 0.84
N PHE A 70 -4.34 7.84 -0.40
CA PHE A 70 -3.54 6.78 -0.99
C PHE A 70 -2.32 7.41 -1.67
N ALA A 71 -1.14 6.84 -1.42
CA ALA A 71 0.07 7.21 -2.12
C ALA A 71 0.83 5.96 -2.54
N THR A 72 1.30 5.94 -3.78
CA THR A 72 2.14 4.88 -4.32
C THR A 72 3.41 5.46 -4.92
N SER A 73 4.51 4.72 -4.77
CA SER A 73 5.82 5.05 -5.32
C SER A 73 6.36 3.85 -6.09
N SER A 74 5.64 3.41 -7.13
CA SER A 74 6.12 2.36 -8.05
C SER A 74 6.70 2.95 -9.34
N GLU A 75 7.85 2.39 -9.77
CA GLU A 75 8.61 2.60 -11.02
C GLU A 75 8.37 3.89 -11.82
N ASN A 76 8.57 5.07 -11.21
CA ASN A 76 8.58 6.42 -11.79
C ASN A 76 7.28 7.25 -11.69
N LEU A 77 6.20 6.73 -11.09
CA LEU A 77 5.00 7.53 -10.88
C LEU A 77 4.65 7.59 -9.40
N LYS A 78 4.96 8.75 -8.78
CA LYS A 78 4.33 9.13 -7.53
C LYS A 78 2.87 9.46 -7.82
N LYS A 79 1.97 8.55 -7.48
CA LYS A 79 0.54 8.80 -7.59
C LYS A 79 -0.03 8.98 -6.19
N GLU A 80 -0.52 10.18 -5.96
CA GLU A 80 -1.22 10.57 -4.75
C GLU A 80 -2.70 10.70 -5.09
N THR A 81 -3.57 10.15 -4.25
CA THR A 81 -5.01 10.16 -4.48
C THR A 81 -5.70 10.40 -3.14
N VAL A 82 -6.58 11.38 -3.12
CA VAL A 82 -7.42 11.69 -1.96
C VAL A 82 -8.85 11.49 -2.39
N VAL A 83 -9.56 10.64 -1.67
CA VAL A 83 -10.96 10.30 -1.94
C VAL A 83 -11.80 10.76 -0.76
N ASP A 84 -12.83 11.55 -1.03
CA ASP A 84 -13.82 11.92 -0.04
C ASP A 84 -14.87 10.82 0.09
N LEU A 85 -14.90 10.13 1.24
CA LEU A 85 -15.81 9.03 1.49
C LEU A 85 -17.28 9.47 1.60
N ASN A 86 -17.56 10.76 1.82
CA ASN A 86 -18.94 11.28 1.75
C ASN A 86 -19.50 11.18 0.33
N THR A 87 -18.63 11.19 -0.67
CA THR A 87 -19.02 11.06 -2.09
C THR A 87 -19.05 9.60 -2.56
N VAL A 88 -18.67 8.65 -1.70
CA VAL A 88 -18.59 7.23 -2.00
C VAL A 88 -19.79 6.51 -1.38
N LYS A 89 -20.44 5.67 -2.17
CA LYS A 89 -21.54 4.81 -1.73
C LYS A 89 -21.04 3.52 -1.10
N LEU A 90 -20.07 2.87 -1.75
CA LEU A 90 -19.53 1.60 -1.28
C LEU A 90 -18.09 1.38 -1.76
N SER A 91 -17.36 0.59 -0.99
CA SER A 91 -16.02 0.10 -1.30
C SER A 91 -16.06 -1.41 -1.53
N ARG A 92 -15.47 -1.88 -2.63
CA ARG A 92 -15.37 -3.31 -2.96
C ARG A 92 -13.98 -3.68 -3.45
N VAL A 93 -13.58 -4.93 -3.21
CA VAL A 93 -12.34 -5.47 -3.78
C VAL A 93 -12.64 -6.05 -5.15
N ASN A 94 -11.88 -5.63 -6.16
CA ASN A 94 -11.88 -6.20 -7.49
C ASN A 94 -10.59 -7.00 -7.70
N ILE A 95 -10.74 -8.30 -7.97
CA ILE A 95 -9.63 -9.23 -8.21
C ILE A 95 -9.70 -9.66 -9.67
N THR A 96 -8.69 -9.27 -10.45
CA THR A 96 -8.51 -9.75 -11.81
C THR A 96 -7.59 -10.96 -11.78
N SER A 97 -8.02 -12.08 -12.35
CA SER A 97 -7.21 -13.30 -12.43
C SER A 97 -7.26 -13.89 -13.83
N ARG A 98 -6.11 -14.38 -14.30
CA ARG A 98 -6.01 -15.13 -15.54
C ARG A 98 -6.16 -16.62 -15.24
N SER A 99 -7.03 -17.28 -15.99
CA SER A 99 -7.08 -18.74 -16.02
C SER A 99 -6.10 -19.22 -17.10
N GLY A 100 -5.12 -20.05 -16.74
CA GLY A 100 -4.20 -20.63 -17.73
C GLY A 100 -4.94 -21.64 -18.61
N GLU A 101 -5.00 -21.41 -19.91
CA GLU A 101 -5.47 -22.43 -20.87
C GLU A 101 -4.40 -23.52 -21.02
N GLY A 102 -4.48 -24.56 -20.18
CA GLY A 102 -3.62 -25.73 -20.25
C GLY A 102 -4.32 -26.94 -19.67
N LYS A 103 -4.26 -28.08 -20.38
CA LYS A 103 -4.97 -29.35 -20.08
C LYS A 103 -4.67 -29.98 -18.71
N ALA A 104 -3.83 -29.35 -17.90
CA ALA A 104 -3.63 -29.64 -16.50
C ALA A 104 -3.65 -28.33 -15.72
N SER A 105 -4.50 -28.28 -14.70
CA SER A 105 -4.45 -27.37 -13.55
C SER A 105 -5.35 -26.13 -13.59
N ASN A 106 -6.29 -26.13 -12.64
CA ASN A 106 -7.09 -25.01 -12.15
C ASN A 106 -6.21 -23.95 -11.43
N LEU A 107 -5.07 -23.54 -12.00
CA LEU A 107 -4.28 -22.45 -11.43
C LEU A 107 -4.90 -21.12 -11.89
N ARG A 108 -5.67 -20.50 -10.99
CA ARG A 108 -6.04 -19.09 -11.09
C ARG A 108 -4.86 -18.25 -10.60
N VAL A 109 -4.22 -17.53 -11.50
CA VAL A 109 -3.17 -16.59 -11.15
C VAL A 109 -3.80 -15.22 -11.00
N ILE A 110 -3.68 -14.62 -9.81
CA ILE A 110 -4.16 -13.26 -9.56
C ILE A 110 -3.23 -12.28 -10.27
N GLU A 111 -3.76 -11.53 -11.22
CA GLU A 111 -3.01 -10.53 -11.97
C GLU A 111 -3.08 -9.16 -11.28
N LYS A 112 -4.23 -8.79 -10.73
CA LYS A 112 -4.44 -7.45 -10.17
C LYS A 112 -5.44 -7.45 -9.04
N ILE A 113 -5.14 -6.70 -7.98
CA ILE A 113 -6.06 -6.43 -6.88
C ILE A 113 -6.25 -4.93 -6.79
N THR A 114 -7.50 -4.50 -6.91
CA THR A 114 -7.88 -3.09 -6.91
C THR A 114 -9.00 -2.87 -5.90
N LEU A 115 -8.85 -1.88 -5.04
CA LEU A 115 -9.93 -1.39 -4.20
C LEU A 115 -10.74 -0.38 -5.01
N VAL A 116 -12.01 -0.71 -5.26
CA VAL A 116 -12.92 0.04 -6.11
C VAL A 116 -13.91 0.77 -5.23
N LEU A 117 -13.94 2.09 -5.35
CA LEU A 117 -14.84 2.98 -4.60
C LEU A 117 -15.90 3.49 -5.57
N GLU A 118 -17.14 3.05 -5.37
CA GLU A 118 -18.27 3.46 -6.21
C GLU A 118 -18.85 4.76 -5.67
N PRO A 119 -18.91 5.83 -6.48
CA PRO A 119 -19.47 7.09 -6.05
C PRO A 119 -20.96 6.99 -5.79
N ASN A 120 -21.47 7.82 -4.88
CA ASN A 120 -22.91 7.95 -4.62
C ASN A 120 -23.66 8.60 -5.78
N ASN A 121 -22.97 9.48 -6.53
CA ASN A 121 -23.50 10.07 -7.73
C ASN A 121 -23.11 9.22 -8.96
N GLY A 122 -24.09 8.68 -9.67
CA GLY A 122 -23.88 7.85 -10.87
C GLY A 122 -23.21 8.57 -12.04
N ASN A 123 -23.01 9.89 -11.94
CA ASN A 123 -22.29 10.69 -12.94
C ASN A 123 -20.79 10.84 -12.65
N SER A 124 -20.32 10.42 -11.47
CA SER A 124 -18.90 10.45 -11.10
C SER A 124 -18.21 9.16 -11.54
N PRO A 125 -16.94 9.22 -11.99
CA PRO A 125 -16.19 8.01 -12.32
C PRO A 125 -15.90 7.20 -11.06
N THR A 126 -15.92 5.87 -11.20
CA THR A 126 -15.48 4.95 -10.16
C THR A 126 -14.00 5.16 -9.86
N ILE A 127 -13.64 5.20 -8.58
CA ILE A 127 -12.25 5.42 -8.17
C ILE A 127 -11.60 4.07 -7.90
N GLU A 128 -10.53 3.79 -8.63
CA GLU A 128 -9.79 2.54 -8.57
C GLU A 128 -8.42 2.75 -7.92
N LEU A 129 -8.24 2.18 -6.72
CA LEU A 129 -6.98 2.20 -5.98
C LEU A 129 -6.29 0.84 -6.14
N ARG A 130 -5.21 0.82 -6.93
CA ARG A 130 -4.42 -0.40 -7.16
C ARG A 130 -3.72 -0.79 -5.85
N ILE A 131 -4.03 -1.98 -5.33
CA ILE A 131 -3.37 -2.56 -4.16
C ILE A 131 -2.21 -3.46 -4.58
N TYR A 132 -2.38 -4.22 -5.66
CA TYR A 132 -1.40 -5.13 -6.24
C TYR A 132 -1.57 -5.24 -7.74
N ASP A 133 -0.46 -5.39 -8.45
CA ASP A 133 -0.42 -5.60 -9.90
C ASP A 133 0.77 -6.49 -10.26
N SER A 134 0.52 -7.67 -10.80
CA SER A 134 1.54 -8.69 -11.09
C SER A 134 2.59 -8.24 -12.11
N GLU A 135 2.25 -7.25 -12.96
CA GLU A 135 3.19 -6.66 -13.91
C GLU A 135 4.21 -5.74 -13.20
N VAL A 136 3.84 -5.18 -12.04
CA VAL A 136 4.61 -4.16 -11.31
C VAL A 136 5.23 -4.73 -10.03
N ASP A 137 4.45 -5.42 -9.22
CA ASP A 137 4.85 -6.01 -7.94
C ASP A 137 5.44 -7.43 -8.11
N GLY A 138 5.32 -8.01 -9.31
CA GLY A 138 5.76 -9.37 -9.63
C GLY A 138 4.72 -10.43 -9.25
N ILE A 139 4.94 -11.68 -9.70
CA ILE A 139 3.94 -12.78 -9.65
C ILE A 139 3.65 -13.29 -8.22
N VAL A 140 4.47 -12.91 -7.24
CA VAL A 140 4.31 -13.39 -5.85
C VAL A 140 3.27 -12.54 -5.13
N LEU A 141 2.12 -13.14 -4.87
CA LEU A 141 1.09 -12.57 -4.00
C LEU A 141 1.44 -12.84 -2.53
N GLY A 142 1.54 -11.78 -1.73
CA GLY A 142 1.67 -11.84 -0.28
C GLY A 142 0.35 -11.52 0.43
N ASN A 143 0.37 -10.51 1.28
CA ASN A 143 -0.78 -10.09 2.10
C ASN A 143 -1.68 -9.04 1.41
N GLU A 144 -1.45 -8.73 0.14
CA GLU A 144 -2.15 -7.65 -0.57
C GLU A 144 -3.65 -7.91 -0.68
N LEU A 145 -4.08 -9.16 -0.83
CA LEU A 145 -5.49 -9.53 -0.83
C LEU A 145 -6.13 -9.22 0.54
N GLN A 146 -5.49 -9.66 1.62
CA GLN A 146 -5.96 -9.41 2.98
C GLN A 146 -6.02 -7.91 3.31
N ILE A 147 -5.05 -7.14 2.81
CA ILE A 147 -5.05 -5.67 2.94
C ILE A 147 -6.24 -5.09 2.18
N ALA A 148 -6.48 -5.50 0.93
CA ALA A 148 -7.61 -5.00 0.14
C ALA A 148 -8.96 -5.29 0.83
N GLU A 149 -9.15 -6.50 1.35
CA GLU A 149 -10.36 -6.87 2.07
C GLU A 149 -10.55 -6.06 3.36
N LYS A 150 -9.49 -5.93 4.16
CA LYS A 150 -9.50 -5.12 5.38
C LYS A 150 -9.88 -3.68 5.09
N TRP A 151 -9.26 -3.07 4.07
CA TRP A 151 -9.56 -1.69 3.70
C TRP A 151 -10.94 -1.52 3.10
N ALA A 152 -11.47 -2.51 2.38
CA ALA A 152 -12.86 -2.48 1.92
C ALA A 152 -13.84 -2.44 3.09
N VAL A 153 -13.66 -3.32 4.08
CA VAL A 153 -14.49 -3.35 5.29
C VAL A 153 -14.38 -2.03 6.06
N MET A 154 -13.16 -1.60 6.40
CA MET A 154 -12.94 -0.35 7.15
C MET A 154 -13.50 0.87 6.44
N THR A 155 -13.36 0.94 5.11
CA THR A 155 -13.91 2.06 4.33
C THR A 155 -15.44 2.04 4.36
N ASN A 156 -16.06 0.87 4.22
CA ASN A 156 -17.52 0.74 4.32
C ASN A 156 -18.05 1.08 5.71
N GLU A 157 -17.36 0.66 6.78
CA GLU A 157 -17.70 1.03 8.15
C GLU A 157 -17.64 2.55 8.36
N GLN A 158 -16.61 3.21 7.82
CA GLN A 158 -16.49 4.67 7.88
C GLN A 158 -17.60 5.37 7.09
N ILE A 159 -17.93 4.88 5.88
CA ILE A 159 -19.03 5.41 5.08
C ILE A 159 -20.36 5.26 5.85
N ALA A 160 -20.62 4.10 6.44
CA ALA A 160 -21.84 3.85 7.21
C ALA A 160 -21.91 4.74 8.47
N ALA A 161 -20.78 4.96 9.15
CA ALA A 161 -20.70 5.85 10.30
C ALA A 161 -20.93 7.33 9.93
N SER A 162 -20.49 7.75 8.73
CA SER A 162 -20.69 9.11 8.24
C SER A 162 -22.12 9.42 7.79
N ASN A 163 -22.89 8.39 7.40
CA ASN A 163 -24.28 8.55 6.96
C ASN A 163 -25.29 8.43 8.12
N ARG A 164 -24.83 8.21 9.35
CA ARG A 164 -25.64 8.17 10.58
C ARG A 164 -25.67 9.53 11.25
#